data_AF-A0ABD6VS66-F1
#
_entry.id   AF-A0ABD6VS66-F1
#
_cell.length_a   1.000
_cell.length_b   1.000
_cell.length_c   1.000
_cell.angle_alpha   90.00
_cell.angle_beta   90.00
_cell.angle_gamma   90.00
#
_symmetry.space_group_name_H-M   'P 1'
#
loop_
_entity.id
_entity.type
_entity.pdbx_description
1 polymer ?
#
loop_
_entity_poly.entity_id
_entity_poly.type
_entity_poly.pdbx_seq_one_letter_code
_entity_poly.pdbx_strand_id
1 'polypeptide(L)'
;MPKKTEQPVSFESSLNELEKIVTRLESGELPLDDALNEFEHGIQLARQSQQKLQQAEQRVQILLNDDPDAPLSPFTPDNDSL
;
A
#
# COMPACT_ATOMS: atom_id res chain seq x y z
N MET A 1 -10.27 -5.99 30.38
CA MET A 1 -9.09 -5.74 29.52
C MET A 1 -9.60 -5.49 28.11
N PRO A 2 -9.44 -4.28 27.53
CA PRO A 2 -9.84 -4.05 26.15
C PRO A 2 -8.89 -4.81 25.23
N LYS A 3 -9.46 -5.64 24.35
CA LYS A 3 -8.73 -6.36 23.30
C LYS A 3 -8.06 -5.32 22.42
N LYS A 4 -6.75 -5.44 22.21
CA LYS A 4 -5.99 -4.67 21.22
C LYS A 4 -6.61 -4.98 19.87
N THR A 5 -7.58 -4.16 19.46
CA THR A 5 -8.15 -4.19 18.12
C THR A 5 -7.00 -3.84 17.19
N GLU A 6 -6.49 -4.85 16.50
CA GLU A 6 -5.67 -4.68 15.31
C GLU A 6 -6.49 -3.84 14.34
N GLN A 7 -6.28 -2.52 14.39
CA GLN A 7 -6.89 -1.62 13.43
C GLN A 7 -6.31 -1.98 12.07
N PRO A 8 -7.13 -2.11 11.02
CA PRO A 8 -6.62 -2.34 9.68
C PRO A 8 -5.63 -1.24 9.34
N VAL A 9 -4.36 -1.60 9.14
CA VAL A 9 -3.23 -0.68 8.90
C VAL A 9 -3.66 0.40 7.93
N SER A 10 -3.76 1.68 8.35
CA SER A 10 -4.26 2.76 7.48
C SER A 10 -3.37 2.94 6.25
N PHE A 11 -3.87 3.56 5.18
CA PHE A 11 -3.02 3.81 4.00
C PHE A 11 -1.77 4.61 4.37
N GLU A 12 -1.93 5.65 5.20
CA GLU A 12 -0.81 6.46 5.69
C GLU A 12 0.16 5.63 6.55
N SER A 13 -0.36 4.69 7.33
CA SER A 13 0.46 3.80 8.15
C SER A 13 1.28 2.84 7.29
N SER A 14 0.67 2.26 6.26
CA SER A 14 1.38 1.40 5.30
C SER A 14 2.45 2.16 4.53
N LEU A 15 2.18 3.42 4.17
CA LEU A 15 3.14 4.31 3.50
C LEU A 15 4.34 4.62 4.40
N ASN A 16 4.08 5.05 5.64
CA ASN A 16 5.15 5.32 6.62
C ASN A 16 6.01 4.08 6.87
N GLU A 17 5.40 2.90 6.94
CA GLU A 17 6.17 1.67 7.17
C GLU A 17 7.01 1.31 5.94
N LEU A 18 6.47 1.48 4.73
CA LEU A 18 7.21 1.27 3.49
C LEU A 18 8.42 2.21 3.37
N GLU A 19 8.28 3.49 3.75
CA GLU A 19 9.40 4.45 3.78
C GLU A 19 10.52 4.00 4.71
N LYS A 20 10.17 3.48 5.89
CA LYS A 20 11.18 2.95 6.82
C LYS A 20 11.86 1.71 6.28
N ILE A 21 11.11 0.81 5.64
CA ILE A 21 11.67 -0.40 5.00
C ILE A 21 12.69 0.03 3.94
N VAL A 22 12.32 0.95 3.06
CA VAL A 22 13.23 1.49 2.03
C VAL A 22 14.47 2.08 2.67
N THR A 23 14.32 2.92 3.69
CA THR A 23 15.45 3.53 4.41
C THR A 23 16.39 2.47 5.02
N ARG A 24 15.83 1.40 5.59
CA ARG A 24 16.61 0.28 6.16
C ARG A 24 17.33 -0.53 5.09
N LEU A 25 16.70 -0.77 3.94
CA LEU A 25 17.31 -1.48 2.83
C LEU A 25 18.43 -0.65 2.17
N GLU A 26 18.22 0.66 2.05
CA GLU A 26 19.20 1.61 1.48
C GLU A 26 20.42 1.82 2.39
N SER A 27 20.31 1.60 3.70
CA SER A 27 21.46 1.71 4.61
C SER A 27 22.53 0.66 4.32
N GLY A 28 22.14 -0.50 3.75
CA GLY A 28 23.06 -1.60 3.43
C GLY A 28 23.64 -2.30 4.67
N GLU A 29 23.14 -2.00 5.87
CA GLU A 29 23.64 -2.59 7.14
C GLU A 29 22.96 -3.92 7.48
N LEU A 30 21.89 -4.28 6.76
CA LEU A 30 21.12 -5.50 7.00
C LEU A 30 21.84 -6.75 6.46
N PRO A 31 21.90 -7.84 7.23
CA PRO A 31 22.20 -9.17 6.70
C PRO A 31 21.25 -9.54 5.56
N LEU A 32 21.71 -10.40 4.65
CA LEU A 32 20.94 -10.79 3.46
C LEU A 32 19.55 -11.33 3.79
N ASP A 33 19.45 -12.22 4.77
CA ASP A 33 18.17 -12.81 5.17
C ASP A 33 17.19 -11.76 5.72
N ASP A 34 17.69 -10.79 6.49
CA ASP A 34 16.87 -9.70 7.02
C ASP A 34 16.45 -8.73 5.91
N ALA A 35 17.34 -8.43 4.96
CA ALA A 35 17.01 -7.61 3.79
C ALA A 35 15.92 -8.28 2.93
N LEU A 36 15.96 -9.60 2.76
CA LEU A 36 14.91 -10.33 2.05
C LEU A 36 13.57 -10.26 2.79
N ASN A 37 13.57 -10.43 4.12
CA ASN A 37 12.35 -10.31 4.94
C ASN A 37 11.74 -8.90 4.85
N GLU A 38 12.57 -7.86 4.94
CA GLU A 38 12.14 -6.46 4.81
C GLU A 38 11.57 -6.18 3.41
N PHE A 39 12.20 -6.72 2.36
CA PHE A 39 11.71 -6.60 1.00
C PHE A 39 10.34 -7.29 0.82
N GLU A 40 10.17 -8.51 1.29
CA GLU A 40 8.88 -9.23 1.25
C GLU A 40 7.78 -8.45 1.98
N HIS A 41 8.10 -7.91 3.15
CA HIS A 41 7.18 -7.08 3.92
C HIS A 41 6.80 -5.80 3.14
N GLY A 42 7.78 -5.14 2.51
CA GLY A 42 7.53 -3.97 1.65
C GLY A 42 6.59 -4.28 0.49
N ILE A 43 6.76 -5.42 -0.19
CA ILE A 43 5.87 -5.87 -1.26
C ILE A 43 4.44 -6.11 -0.73
N GLN A 44 4.31 -6.73 0.44
CA GLN A 44 3.01 -6.97 1.05
C GLN A 44 2.28 -5.65 1.39
N LEU A 45 2.99 -4.67 1.96
CA LEU A 45 2.44 -3.35 2.26
C LEU A 45 2.02 -2.61 0.99
N ALA A 46 2.86 -2.62 -0.05
CA ALA A 46 2.56 -1.98 -1.33
C ALA A 46 1.28 -2.52 -1.96
N ARG A 47 1.11 -3.86 -1.96
CA ARG A 47 -0.11 -4.52 -2.46
C ARG A 47 -1.36 -4.11 -1.68
N GLN A 48 -1.27 -4.06 -0.35
CA GLN A 48 -2.38 -3.63 0.50
C GLN A 48 -2.76 -2.16 0.24
N SER A 49 -1.77 -1.29 0.10
CA SER A 49 -1.97 0.12 -0.24
C SER A 49 -2.67 0.27 -1.59
N GLN A 50 -2.24 -0.49 -2.61
CA GLN A 50 -2.87 -0.49 -3.93
C GLN A 50 -4.35 -0.92 -3.87
N GLN A 51 -4.66 -1.99 -3.12
CA GLN A 51 -6.04 -2.44 -2.93
C GLN A 51 -6.91 -1.38 -2.27
N LYS A 52 -6.38 -0.65 -1.28
CA LYS A 52 -7.11 0.44 -0.63
C LYS A 52 -7.37 1.61 -1.58
N LEU A 53 -6.39 1.96 -2.41
CA LEU A 53 -6.56 2.99 -3.43
C LEU A 53 -7.65 2.60 -4.44
N GLN A 54 -7.65 1.36 -4.92
CA GLN A 54 -8.69 0.86 -5.83
C GLN A 54 -10.10 0.94 -5.20
N GLN A 55 -10.24 0.56 -3.91
CA GLN A 55 -11.50 0.69 -3.19
C GLN A 55 -11.96 2.14 -3.05
N ALA A 56 -11.02 3.06 -2.78
CA ALA A 56 -11.31 4.48 -2.67
C ALA A 56 -11.74 5.07 -4.03
N GLU A 57 -11.04 4.71 -5.10
CA GLU A 57 -11.37 5.10 -6.48
C GLU A 57 -12.77 4.63 -6.87
N GLN A 58 -13.09 3.35 -6.61
CA GLN A 58 -14.44 2.81 -6.85
C GLN A 58 -15.51 3.64 -6.16
N ARG A 59 -15.27 3.97 -4.89
CA ARG A 59 -16.24 4.72 -4.09
C ARG A 59 -16.43 6.12 -4.63
N VAL A 60 -15.35 6.79 -5.06
CA VAL A 60 -15.44 8.10 -5.72
C VAL A 60 -16.24 7.99 -7.02
N GLN A 61 -16.00 6.96 -7.82
CA GLN A 61 -16.68 6.79 -9.10
C GLN A 61 -18.18 6.51 -8.95
N ILE A 62 -18.57 5.68 -7.96
CA ILE A 62 -19.98 5.46 -7.60
C ILE A 62 -20.63 6.80 -7.18
N LEU A 63 -19.94 7.60 -6.37
CA LEU A 63 -20.46 8.90 -5.91
C LEU A 63 -20.58 9.93 -7.04
N LEU A 64 -19.72 9.88 -8.06
CA LEU A 64 -19.74 10.80 -9.19
C LEU A 64 -20.79 10.41 -10.24
N ASN A 65 -20.99 9.10 -10.47
CA ASN A 65 -21.85 8.58 -11.53
C ASN A 65 -23.23 8.12 -11.03
N ASP A 66 -23.45 8.06 -9.72
CA ASP A 66 -24.63 7.44 -9.07
C ASP A 66 -24.88 5.99 -9.55
N ASP A 67 -23.81 5.34 -10.05
CA ASP A 67 -23.83 4.02 -10.69
C ASP A 67 -23.03 3.01 -9.85
N PRO A 68 -23.69 2.04 -9.19
CA PRO A 68 -23.03 1.03 -8.35
C PRO A 68 -22.19 0.01 -9.15
N ASP A 69 -22.38 -0.09 -10.47
CA ASP A 69 -21.67 -1.02 -11.36
C ASP A 69 -20.52 -0.33 -12.12
N ALA A 70 -20.14 0.89 -11.72
CA ALA A 70 -19.04 1.61 -12.35
C ALA A 70 -17.75 0.76 -12.33
N PRO A 71 -17.11 0.53 -13.51
CA PRO A 71 -15.95 -0.35 -13.60
C PRO A 71 -14.73 0.30 -12.95
N LEU A 72 -14.00 -0.49 -12.15
CA LEU A 72 -12.69 -0.12 -11.62
C LEU A 72 -11.72 0.13 -12.77
N SER A 73 -11.22 1.36 -12.87
CA SER A 73 -10.04 1.64 -13.69
C SER A 73 -8.78 1.21 -12.91
N PRO A 74 -7.82 0.50 -13.52
CA PRO A 74 -6.55 0.24 -12.87
C PRO A 74 -5.79 1.56 -12.69
N PHE A 75 -5.29 1.84 -11.48
CA PHE A 75 -4.27 2.87 -11.28
C PHE A 75 -2.99 2.44 -12.00
N THR A 76 -2.73 3.03 -13.17
CA THR A 76 -1.45 2.99 -13.86
C THR A 76 -0.60 4.13 -13.33
N PRO A 77 0.40 3.90 -12.46
CA PRO A 77 1.41 4.92 -12.23
C PRO A 77 2.09 5.16 -13.57
N ASP A 78 2.11 6.41 -14.03
CA ASP A 78 2.88 6.81 -15.21
C ASP A 78 4.36 6.46 -14.95
N ASN A 79 4.78 5.27 -15.39
CA ASN A 79 6.17 4.83 -15.37
C ASN A 79 6.89 5.20 -16.68
N ASP A 80 6.35 6.18 -17.43
CA ASP A 80 6.93 6.68 -18.67
C ASP A 80 7.32 8.15 -18.50
N SER A 81 8.48 8.38 -17.88
CA SER A 81 9.32 9.56 -18.11
C SER A 81 10.76 9.25 -17.64
N LEU A 82 11.42 8.34 -18.35
CA LEU A 82 12.88 8.40 -18.56
C LEU A 82 13.17 9.08 -19.90
#